data_AF-A0A3M7SAK0-F1
#
_entry.id   AF-A0A3M7SAK0-F1
#
_cell.length_a   1.000
_cell.length_b   1.000
_cell.length_c   1.000
_cell.angle_alpha   90.00
_cell.angle_beta   90.00
_cell.angle_gamma   90.00
#
_symmetry.space_group_name_H-M   'P 1'
#
loop_
_entity.id
_entity.type
_entity.pdbx_description
1 polymer ?
#
loop_
_entity_poly.entity_id
_entity_poly.type
_entity_poly.pdbx_seq_one_letter_code
_entity_poly.pdbx_strand_id
1 'polypeptide(L)'
;MSSQVEIDLINRDPNVLNNHVQVMFDDVLAEPEGAHSVECVWRNSFKCFSCGRNLCYKILTFIFGLPIALFWGCLFAVVSFSEIWCITPQMRCLHVTLYSVKKILSIVLSSVFGPIMETYGLVFSRIHITQSQGEAPKPLGSLPGNPPRTGVRSFKN
;
A
#
# COMPACT_ATOMS: atom_id res chain seq x y z
N MET A 1 -29.46 22.29 -6.38
CA MET A 1 -29.20 22.56 -4.95
C MET A 1 -27.70 22.54 -4.78
N SER A 2 -27.04 23.69 -4.77
CA SER A 2 -25.60 23.75 -4.50
C SER A 2 -25.44 23.41 -3.02
N SER A 3 -25.05 22.18 -2.71
CA SER A 3 -24.68 21.78 -1.35
C SER A 3 -23.48 22.62 -0.96
N GLN A 4 -23.73 23.72 -0.25
CA GLN A 4 -22.68 24.48 0.40
C GLN A 4 -21.99 23.51 1.35
N VAL A 5 -20.72 23.21 1.07
CA VAL A 5 -19.89 22.43 1.98
C VAL A 5 -19.78 23.24 3.25
N GLU A 6 -20.50 22.82 4.29
CA GLU A 6 -20.41 23.42 5.60
C GLU A 6 -18.99 23.20 6.13
N ILE A 7 -18.33 24.27 6.53
CA ILE A 7 -16.97 24.20 7.04
C ILE A 7 -17.04 23.71 8.48
N ASP A 8 -16.48 22.52 8.73
CA ASP A 8 -16.34 21.99 10.09
C ASP A 8 -15.27 22.78 10.85
N LEU A 9 -15.71 23.50 11.88
CA LEU A 9 -14.84 24.32 12.73
C LEU A 9 -14.22 23.53 13.87
N ILE A 10 -14.77 22.35 14.21
CA ILE A 10 -14.35 21.47 15.30
C ILE A 10 -13.32 20.48 14.78
N ASN A 11 -13.65 19.75 13.71
CA ASN A 11 -12.73 18.84 13.06
C ASN A 11 -12.19 19.43 11.75
N ARG A 12 -11.03 20.10 11.86
CA ARG A 12 -10.35 20.74 10.73
C ARG A 12 -9.49 19.79 9.88
N ASP A 13 -9.34 18.53 10.29
CA ASP A 13 -8.57 17.50 9.56
C ASP A 13 -9.38 16.18 9.44
N PRO A 14 -10.53 16.18 8.73
CA PRO A 14 -11.40 15.01 8.63
C PRO A 14 -10.76 13.83 7.88
N ASN A 15 -9.81 14.11 6.98
CA ASN A 15 -9.07 13.09 6.23
C ASN A 15 -7.78 12.66 6.94
N VAL A 16 -7.52 13.23 8.11
CA VAL A 16 -6.40 12.87 8.99
C VAL A 16 -5.04 12.96 8.29
N LEU A 17 -4.85 14.01 7.50
CA LEU A 17 -3.66 14.23 6.68
C LEU A 17 -2.42 14.54 7.55
N ASN A 18 -2.61 15.15 8.71
CA ASN A 18 -1.53 15.72 9.52
C ASN A 18 -1.26 14.93 10.82
N ASN A 19 -1.59 13.64 10.88
CA ASN A 19 -1.31 12.78 12.03
C ASN A 19 0.16 12.84 12.49
N HIS A 20 1.09 12.91 11.56
CA HIS A 20 2.53 12.93 11.85
C HIS A 20 3.01 14.21 12.56
N VAL A 21 2.21 15.28 12.59
CA VAL A 21 2.55 16.56 13.25
C VAL A 21 2.01 16.61 14.68
N GLN A 22 1.22 15.63 15.09
CA GLN A 22 0.66 15.55 16.44
C GLN A 22 1.76 15.17 17.44
N VAL A 23 2.48 16.18 17.94
CA VAL A 23 3.53 16.01 18.97
C VAL A 23 2.93 16.32 20.34
N MET A 24 2.98 15.39 21.29
CA MET A 24 2.58 15.64 22.68
C MET A 24 3.77 16.09 23.53
N PHE A 25 3.50 16.68 24.70
CA PHE A 25 4.56 17.11 25.62
C PHE A 25 5.46 15.94 26.04
N ASP A 26 4.84 14.80 26.35
CA ASP A 26 5.53 13.58 26.77
C ASP A 26 6.38 12.99 25.61
N ASP A 27 5.98 13.19 24.35
CA ASP A 27 6.78 12.73 23.20
C ASP A 27 8.13 13.48 23.08
N VAL A 28 8.24 14.67 23.67
CA VAL A 28 9.43 15.54 23.56
C VAL A 28 10.27 15.54 24.84
N LEU A 29 9.61 15.56 26.00
CA LEU A 29 10.25 15.83 27.29
C LEU A 29 9.97 14.77 28.35
N ALA A 30 9.46 13.59 27.99
CA ALA A 30 9.16 12.52 28.95
C ALA A 30 10.32 12.22 29.91
N GLU A 31 10.00 12.17 31.19
CA GLU A 31 10.91 11.74 32.25
C GLU A 31 10.73 10.25 32.54
N PRO A 32 11.81 9.47 32.72
CA PRO A 32 11.72 8.06 33.11
C PRO A 32 11.40 7.90 34.60
N GLU A 33 10.85 6.74 35.01
CA GLU A 33 10.38 6.47 36.39
C GLU A 33 11.42 6.73 37.49
N GLY A 34 12.72 6.66 37.17
CA GLY A 34 13.82 6.87 38.11
C GLY A 34 14.30 8.32 38.25
N ALA A 35 13.79 9.26 37.46
CA ALA A 35 14.29 10.64 37.40
C ALA A 35 13.17 11.68 37.25
N HIS A 36 12.15 11.58 38.12
CA HIS A 36 11.05 12.53 38.14
C HIS A 36 11.45 13.89 38.73
N SER A 37 11.18 14.95 37.98
CA SER A 37 11.24 16.32 38.47
C SER A 37 10.08 16.61 39.42
N VAL A 38 10.20 17.70 40.16
CA VAL A 38 9.18 18.12 41.13
C VAL A 38 7.87 18.41 40.40
N GLU A 39 6.73 17.90 40.91
CA GLU A 39 5.40 18.00 40.28
C GLU A 39 5.01 19.41 39.81
N CYS A 40 5.39 20.43 40.60
CA CYS A 40 5.22 21.84 40.29
C CYS A 40 5.92 22.23 38.97
N VAL A 41 7.18 21.83 38.83
CA VAL A 41 8.01 22.14 37.66
C VAL A 41 7.46 21.41 36.45
N TRP A 42 7.16 20.12 36.58
CA TRP A 42 6.59 19.31 35.51
C TRP A 42 5.29 19.90 34.96
N ARG A 43 4.35 20.28 35.84
CA ARG A 43 3.06 20.88 35.45
C ARG A 43 3.23 22.26 34.79
N ASN A 44 4.16 23.07 35.27
CA ASN A 44 4.43 24.39 34.68
C ASN A 44 5.12 24.25 33.31
N SER A 45 6.04 23.31 33.16
CA SER A 45 6.67 22.96 31.88
C SER A 45 5.61 22.53 30.87
N PHE A 46 4.69 21.63 31.25
CA PHE A 46 3.57 21.21 30.39
C PHE A 46 2.73 22.39 29.90
N LYS A 47 2.35 23.29 30.82
CA LYS A 47 1.56 24.49 30.49
C LYS A 47 2.32 25.46 29.58
N CYS A 48 3.59 25.72 29.89
CA CYS A 48 4.43 26.62 29.12
C CYS A 48 4.64 26.11 27.69
N PHE A 49 4.99 24.83 27.54
CA PHE A 49 5.14 24.17 26.24
C PHE A 49 3.84 24.23 25.42
N SER A 50 2.72 23.85 26.03
CA SER A 50 1.41 23.86 25.36
C SER A 50 1.00 25.27 24.93
N CYS A 51 1.18 26.27 25.79
CA CYS A 51 0.86 27.66 25.49
C CYS A 51 1.77 28.21 24.39
N GLY A 52 3.09 28.04 24.51
CA GLY A 52 4.07 28.54 23.54
C GLY A 52 3.84 27.98 22.14
N ARG A 53 3.64 26.66 22.03
CA ARG A 53 3.32 26.03 20.75
C ARG A 53 2.02 26.55 20.14
N ASN A 54 0.95 26.60 20.94
CA ASN A 54 -0.37 27.04 20.47
C ASN A 54 -0.36 28.52 20.04
N LEU A 55 0.32 29.38 20.79
CA LEU A 55 0.41 30.81 20.48
C LEU A 55 1.23 31.03 19.21
N CYS A 56 2.40 30.41 19.10
CA CYS A 56 3.25 30.50 17.91
C CYS A 56 2.50 30.02 16.65
N TYR A 57 1.84 28.86 16.74
CA TYR A 57 1.04 28.33 15.63
C TYR A 57 -0.10 29.29 15.22
N LYS A 58 -0.83 29.85 16.20
CA LYS A 58 -1.91 30.81 15.93
C LYS A 58 -1.39 32.08 15.26
N ILE A 59 -0.27 32.63 15.72
CA ILE A 59 0.35 33.83 15.12
C ILE A 59 0.76 33.54 13.67
N LEU A 60 1.44 32.42 13.43
CA LEU A 60 1.84 32.01 12.07
C LEU A 60 0.62 31.82 11.16
N THR A 61 -0.44 31.19 11.68
CA THR A 61 -1.70 30.99 10.93
C THR A 61 -2.38 32.32 10.62
N PHE A 62 -2.32 33.30 11.53
CA PHE A 62 -2.91 34.62 11.28
C PHE A 62 -2.17 35.39 10.18
N ILE A 63 -0.84 35.31 10.17
CA ILE A 63 0.00 36.03 9.20
C ILE A 63 -0.05 35.34 7.82
N PHE A 64 0.10 34.01 7.78
CA PHE A 64 0.32 33.27 6.54
C PHE A 64 -0.85 32.38 6.11
N GLY A 65 -1.81 32.10 7.00
CA GLY A 65 -2.89 31.16 6.71
C GLY A 65 -3.75 31.58 5.53
N LEU A 66 -4.21 32.84 5.49
CA LEU A 66 -5.05 33.33 4.39
C LEU A 66 -4.29 33.44 3.04
N PRO A 67 -3.07 34.01 2.98
CA PRO A 67 -2.28 34.01 1.75
C PRO A 67 -1.99 32.61 1.20
N ILE A 68 -1.64 31.64 2.06
CA ILE A 68 -1.36 30.27 1.66
C ILE A 68 -2.64 29.58 1.16
N ALA A 69 -3.77 29.77 1.85
CA ALA A 69 -5.06 29.22 1.41
C ALA A 69 -5.46 29.74 0.03
N LEU A 70 -5.27 31.04 -0.21
CA LEU A 70 -5.54 31.65 -1.52
C LEU A 70 -4.59 31.11 -2.60
N PHE A 71 -3.30 30.98 -2.30
CA PHE A 71 -2.32 30.42 -3.22
C PHE A 71 -2.70 29.01 -3.68
N TRP A 72 -3.02 28.11 -2.75
CA TRP A 72 -3.45 26.75 -3.08
C TRP A 72 -4.78 26.73 -3.84
N GLY A 73 -5.74 27.57 -3.47
CA GLY A 73 -7.00 27.70 -4.19
C GLY A 73 -6.81 28.10 -5.66
N CYS A 74 -5.97 29.12 -5.91
CA CYS A 74 -5.62 29.54 -7.27
C CYS A 74 -4.88 28.45 -8.05
N LEU A 75 -3.92 27.77 -7.40
CA LEU A 75 -3.17 26.68 -8.03
C LEU A 75 -4.10 25.55 -8.46
N PHE A 76 -4.99 25.09 -7.57
CA PHE A 76 -5.96 24.05 -7.92
C PHE A 76 -6.95 24.49 -8.99
N ALA A 77 -7.32 25.77 -9.05
CA ALA A 77 -8.15 26.29 -10.13
C ALA A 77 -7.46 26.19 -11.49
N VAL A 78 -6.18 26.59 -11.58
CA VAL A 78 -5.39 26.49 -12.83
C VAL A 78 -5.17 25.03 -13.22
N VAL A 79 -4.83 24.16 -12.26
CA VAL A 79 -4.68 22.72 -12.51
C VAL A 79 -5.98 22.14 -13.04
N SER A 80 -7.11 22.42 -12.39
CA SER A 80 -8.42 21.93 -12.82
C SER A 80 -8.79 22.43 -14.23
N PHE A 81 -8.50 23.71 -14.53
CA PHE A 81 -8.69 24.25 -15.87
C PHE A 81 -7.84 23.51 -16.90
N SER A 82 -6.55 23.30 -16.63
CA SER A 82 -5.67 22.57 -17.54
C SER A 82 -6.12 21.12 -17.74
N GLU A 83 -6.60 20.45 -16.69
CA GLU A 83 -7.08 19.07 -16.76
C GLU A 83 -8.32 18.96 -17.65
N ILE A 84 -9.29 19.87 -17.47
CA ILE A 84 -10.55 19.86 -18.22
C ILE A 84 -10.33 20.24 -19.69
N TRP A 85 -9.59 21.32 -19.94
CA TRP A 85 -9.53 21.93 -21.26
C TRP A 85 -8.36 21.44 -22.12
N CYS A 86 -7.29 20.93 -21.51
CA CYS A 86 -6.10 20.45 -22.25
C CYS A 86 -5.91 18.95 -22.08
N ILE A 87 -5.77 18.46 -20.84
CA ILE A 87 -5.39 17.06 -20.60
C ILE A 87 -6.50 16.11 -21.01
N THR A 88 -7.76 16.37 -20.63
CA THR A 88 -8.90 15.51 -20.97
C THR A 88 -9.03 15.29 -22.48
N PRO A 89 -9.06 16.32 -23.36
CA PRO A 89 -9.10 16.09 -24.80
C PRO A 89 -7.83 15.40 -25.31
N GLN A 90 -6.65 15.72 -24.78
CA GLN A 90 -5.41 15.02 -25.14
C GLN A 90 -5.49 13.51 -24.81
N MET A 91 -6.01 13.15 -23.63
CA MET A 91 -6.22 11.76 -23.22
C MET A 91 -7.23 11.06 -24.13
N ARG A 92 -8.27 11.75 -24.59
CA ARG A 92 -9.21 11.20 -25.58
C ARG A 92 -8.53 10.93 -26.92
N CYS A 93 -7.72 11.86 -27.42
CA CYS A 93 -6.95 11.67 -28.65
C CYS A 93 -5.98 10.48 -28.52
N LEU A 94 -5.21 10.43 -27.43
CA LEU A 94 -4.29 9.33 -27.16
C LEU A 94 -5.01 7.98 -27.09
N HIS A 95 -6.18 7.91 -26.44
CA HIS A 95 -6.97 6.69 -26.37
C HIS A 95 -7.41 6.20 -27.76
N VAL A 96 -7.82 7.09 -28.66
CA VAL A 96 -8.19 6.73 -30.05
C VAL A 96 -6.98 6.20 -30.82
N THR A 97 -5.81 6.83 -30.67
CA THR A 97 -4.58 6.34 -31.31
C THR A 97 -4.15 4.99 -30.76
N LEU A 98 -4.13 4.85 -29.43
CA LEU A 98 -3.77 3.61 -28.75
C LEU A 98 -4.75 2.47 -29.05
N TYR A 99 -6.03 2.75 -29.29
CA TYR A 99 -7.00 1.74 -29.69
C TYR A 99 -6.57 1.00 -30.96
N SER A 100 -6.12 1.75 -31.98
CA SER A 100 -5.61 1.16 -33.22
C SER A 100 -4.33 0.37 -32.99
N VAL A 101 -3.40 0.90 -32.20
CA VAL A 101 -2.14 0.20 -31.82
C VAL A 101 -2.45 -1.10 -31.07
N LYS A 102 -3.38 -1.07 -30.11
CA LYS A 102 -3.81 -2.24 -29.36
C LYS A 102 -4.41 -3.31 -30.27
N LYS A 103 -5.17 -2.93 -31.29
CA LYS A 103 -5.73 -3.88 -32.26
C LYS A 103 -4.63 -4.58 -33.06
N ILE A 104 -3.65 -3.81 -33.56
CA ILE A 104 -2.49 -4.38 -34.27
C ILE A 104 -1.70 -5.30 -33.34
N LEU A 105 -1.42 -4.84 -32.12
CA LEU A 105 -0.71 -5.62 -31.11
C LEU A 105 -1.45 -6.91 -30.78
N SER A 106 -2.79 -6.87 -30.64
CA SER A 106 -3.63 -8.05 -30.40
C SER A 106 -3.54 -9.06 -31.54
N ILE A 107 -3.52 -8.59 -32.79
CA ILE A 107 -3.33 -9.46 -33.96
C ILE A 107 -1.95 -10.11 -33.90
N VAL A 108 -0.89 -9.35 -33.63
CA VAL A 108 0.47 -9.89 -33.52
C VAL A 108 0.56 -10.91 -32.39
N LEU A 109 0.01 -10.60 -31.22
CA LEU A 109 -0.01 -11.52 -30.08
C LEU A 109 -0.76 -12.80 -30.43
N SER A 110 -1.94 -12.70 -31.04
CA SER A 110 -2.75 -13.87 -31.38
C SER A 110 -2.06 -14.74 -32.43
N SER A 111 -1.45 -14.13 -33.45
CA SER A 111 -0.79 -14.86 -34.53
C SER A 111 0.53 -15.51 -34.12
N VAL A 112 1.27 -14.91 -33.18
CA VAL A 112 2.59 -15.41 -32.75
C VAL A 112 2.49 -16.20 -31.46
N PHE A 113 1.91 -15.61 -30.43
CA PHE A 113 1.84 -16.24 -29.11
C PHE A 113 0.71 -17.26 -29.00
N GLY A 114 -0.38 -17.13 -29.78
CA GLY A 114 -1.43 -18.14 -29.85
C GLY A 114 -0.90 -19.56 -30.11
N PRO A 115 -0.21 -19.81 -31.24
CA PRO A 115 0.33 -21.15 -31.54
C PRO A 115 1.42 -21.59 -30.54
N ILE A 116 2.24 -20.65 -30.04
CA ILE A 116 3.26 -20.96 -29.03
C ILE A 116 2.61 -21.45 -27.73
N MET A 117 1.57 -20.78 -27.25
CA MET A 117 0.87 -21.19 -26.02
C MET A 117 0.09 -22.49 -26.22
N GLU A 118 -0.48 -22.70 -27.40
CA GLU A 118 -1.14 -23.96 -27.76
C GLU A 118 -0.16 -25.13 -27.74
N THR A 119 1.01 -24.98 -28.36
CA THR A 119 2.07 -26.01 -28.34
C THR A 119 2.58 -26.30 -26.93
N TYR A 120 2.83 -25.27 -26.10
CA TYR A 120 3.18 -25.49 -24.70
C TYR A 120 2.06 -26.21 -23.94
N GLY A 121 0.79 -25.84 -24.18
CA GLY A 121 -0.37 -26.51 -23.60
C GLY A 121 -0.44 -28.00 -23.96
N LEU A 122 -0.12 -28.36 -25.21
CA LEU A 122 -0.07 -29.76 -25.66
C LEU A 122 1.07 -30.56 -25.04
N VAL A 123 2.21 -29.93 -24.75
CA VAL A 123 3.31 -30.58 -24.02
C VAL A 123 2.87 -30.96 -22.61
N PHE A 124 2.16 -30.06 -21.93
CA PHE A 124 1.66 -30.33 -20.57
C PHE A 124 0.42 -31.24 -20.55
N SER A 125 -0.44 -31.23 -21.58
CA SER A 125 -1.65 -32.06 -21.61
C SER A 125 -1.37 -33.56 -21.71
N ARG A 126 -0.21 -33.95 -22.24
CA ARG A 126 0.21 -35.36 -22.33
C ARG A 126 0.72 -35.94 -21.02
N ILE A 127 0.84 -35.14 -19.96
CA ILE A 127 1.23 -35.62 -18.63
C ILE A 127 -0.01 -36.20 -17.94
N HIS A 128 -0.25 -37.50 -18.15
CA HIS A 128 -1.26 -38.25 -17.40
C HIS A 128 -0.67 -38.74 -16.08
N ILE A 129 -1.15 -38.19 -14.97
CA ILE A 129 -0.82 -38.67 -13.63
C ILE A 129 -1.78 -39.83 -13.30
N THR A 130 -1.31 -41.06 -13.47
CA THR A 130 -2.03 -42.25 -12.98
C THR A 130 -1.77 -42.40 -11.49
N GLN A 131 -2.75 -42.04 -10.67
CA GLN A 131 -2.77 -42.41 -9.25
C GLN A 131 -3.00 -43.93 -9.18
N SER A 132 -1.95 -44.70 -8.88
CA SER A 132 -2.07 -46.15 -8.69
C SER A 132 -2.88 -46.44 -7.42
N GLN A 133 -4.09 -46.97 -7.56
CA GLN A 133 -4.92 -47.52 -6.47
C GLN A 133 -4.45 -48.91 -6.00
N GLY A 134 -3.16 -49.22 -6.17
CA GLY A 134 -2.56 -50.46 -5.66
C GLY A 134 -2.07 -50.26 -4.23
N GLU A 135 -2.28 -51.26 -3.38
CA GLU A 135 -1.62 -51.37 -2.07
C GLU A 135 -0.13 -51.02 -2.24
N ALA A 136 0.40 -50.12 -1.40
CA ALA A 136 1.75 -49.60 -1.52
C ALA A 136 2.76 -50.76 -1.76
N PRO A 137 3.67 -50.63 -2.75
CA PRO A 137 4.59 -51.71 -3.08
C PRO A 137 5.35 -52.14 -1.82
N LYS A 138 5.31 -53.44 -1.52
CA LYS A 138 5.92 -53.99 -0.31
C LYS A 138 7.39 -53.56 -0.24
N PRO A 139 7.89 -53.13 0.93
CA PRO A 139 9.25 -52.64 1.04
C PRO A 139 10.23 -53.71 0.58
N LEU A 140 11.30 -53.27 -0.10
CA LEU A 140 12.28 -54.08 -0.83
C LEU A 140 12.95 -55.21 0.00
N GLY A 141 12.74 -55.22 1.32
CA GLY A 141 13.19 -56.26 2.24
C GLY A 141 12.29 -57.51 2.32
N SER A 142 11.17 -57.58 1.60
CA SER A 142 10.19 -58.68 1.71
C SER A 142 10.15 -59.65 0.50
N LEU A 143 11.07 -59.51 -0.46
CA LEU A 143 11.16 -60.39 -1.63
C LEU A 143 11.86 -61.74 -1.31
N PRO A 144 11.34 -62.89 -1.79
CA PRO A 144 11.97 -64.19 -1.57
C PRO A 144 13.28 -64.29 -2.35
N GLY A 145 14.39 -64.42 -1.61
CA GLY A 145 15.76 -64.49 -2.16
C GLY A 145 16.73 -63.47 -1.56
N ASN A 146 16.26 -62.51 -0.77
CA ASN A 146 17.14 -61.59 -0.05
C ASN A 146 17.48 -62.20 1.33
N PRO A 147 18.76 -62.40 1.69
CA PRO A 147 19.12 -62.89 3.02
C PRO A 147 18.58 -61.93 4.09
N PRO A 148 18.21 -62.42 5.29
CA PRO A 148 17.67 -61.57 6.33
C PRO A 148 18.67 -60.46 6.64
N ARG A 149 18.36 -59.22 6.26
CA ARG A 149 19.07 -58.06 6.81
C ARG A 149 18.61 -57.87 8.24
N THR A 150 19.32 -58.55 9.12
CA THR A 150 19.36 -58.30 10.56
C THR A 150 19.63 -56.81 10.78
N GLY A 151 18.59 -56.07 11.17
CA GLY A 151 18.63 -54.79 11.87
C GLY A 151 19.36 -53.61 11.24
N VAL A 152 18.65 -52.52 10.94
CA VAL A 152 19.08 -51.17 11.35
C VAL A 152 17.86 -50.31 11.72
N ARG A 153 17.81 -50.02 13.02
CA ARG A 153 17.23 -48.91 13.79
C ARG A 153 16.28 -47.91 13.10
N SER A 154 15.09 -47.84 13.70
CA SER A 154 14.25 -46.65 13.84
C SER A 154 15.07 -45.41 14.22
N PHE A 155 15.09 -44.40 13.36
CA PHE A 155 15.38 -43.03 13.76
C PHE A 155 14.08 -42.23 13.70
N LYS A 156 13.62 -41.90 14.90
CA LYS A 156 12.56 -40.95 15.18
C LYS A 156 13.24 -39.59 15.35
N ASN A 157 12.80 -38.59 14.59
CA ASN A 157 12.82 -37.19 14.98
C ASN A 157 11.58 -36.54 14.34
#